data_AF-A4XMV1-F1
#
_entry.id   AF-A4XMV1-F1
#
_cell.length_a   1.000
_cell.length_b   1.000
_cell.length_c   1.000
_cell.angle_alpha   90.00
_cell.angle_beta   90.00
_cell.angle_gamma   90.00
#
_symmetry.space_group_name_H-M   'P 1'
#
loop_
_entity.id
_entity.type
_entity.pdbx_description
1 polymer ?
#
loop_
_entity_poly.entity_id
_entity_poly.type
_entity_poly.pdbx_seq_one_letter_code
_entity_poly.pdbx_strand_id
1 'polypeptide(L)'
;MWLIFVMLFILLAGIGAILVIYIQTKKDTTEHSFNKTTSTKNHKEKNNKKTSLKSLFNITNILEDGTVCIEGNTYSRIFYFSTPDFVLLSDSEQQLFENDLITIARTIDIPVQLFTTVQRVDTAAYIEILDNVINNIDTTEQIKMYTKALKDRLERLRTGSEFFVRKNYIILSVADQRQDIAIDRLELEAKKLFQLFKRASIKVFQLDRNSVLQLFRDILRRDSTLLVKKAIESGALSTILTGKGIVVHEDNKEDSHEATNKVEYSSATAGK
;
A
#
# COMPACT_ATOMS: atom_id res chain seq x y z
N MET A 1 65.89 -17.01 -14.67
CA MET A 1 65.11 -16.48 -15.82
C MET A 1 63.70 -17.04 -15.90
N TRP A 2 63.45 -18.33 -15.66
CA TRP A 2 62.12 -18.95 -15.82
C TRP A 2 61.01 -18.34 -14.94
N LEU A 3 61.30 -17.99 -13.68
CA LEU A 3 60.33 -17.36 -12.77
C LEU A 3 59.83 -15.98 -13.24
N ILE A 4 60.64 -15.23 -13.99
CA ILE A 4 60.26 -13.91 -14.52
C ILE A 4 59.23 -14.06 -15.65
N PHE A 5 59.34 -15.09 -16.47
CA PHE A 5 58.35 -15.38 -17.52
C PHE A 5 57.01 -15.82 -16.95
N VAL A 6 57.01 -16.61 -15.86
CA VAL A 6 55.78 -17.03 -15.18
C VAL A 6 55.07 -15.82 -14.54
N MET A 7 55.81 -14.92 -13.90
CA MET A 7 55.25 -13.70 -13.30
C MET A 7 54.65 -12.75 -14.35
N LEU A 8 55.33 -12.61 -15.51
CA LEU A 8 54.82 -11.81 -16.62
C LEU A 8 53.51 -12.37 -17.19
N PHE A 9 53.38 -13.70 -17.27
CA PHE A 9 52.19 -14.36 -17.81
C PHE A 9 50.96 -14.19 -16.91
N ILE A 10 51.15 -14.25 -15.59
CA ILE A 10 50.09 -14.01 -14.60
C ILE A 10 49.59 -12.56 -14.68
N LEU A 11 50.51 -11.61 -14.85
CA LEU A 11 50.17 -10.19 -14.93
C LEU A 11 49.42 -9.87 -16.24
N LEU A 12 49.80 -10.51 -17.35
CA LEU A 12 49.11 -10.37 -18.64
C LEU A 12 47.71 -11.02 -18.63
N ALA A 13 47.55 -12.17 -17.98
CA ALA A 13 46.25 -12.83 -17.80
C ALA A 13 45.29 -12.00 -16.94
N GLY A 14 45.80 -11.35 -15.89
CA GLY A 14 45.01 -10.44 -15.05
C GLY A 14 44.47 -9.24 -15.82
N ILE A 15 45.31 -8.61 -16.66
CA ILE A 15 44.90 -7.48 -17.51
C ILE A 15 43.87 -7.93 -18.55
N GLY A 16 44.04 -9.11 -19.14
CA GLY A 16 43.07 -9.70 -20.08
C GLY A 16 41.69 -9.93 -19.46
N ALA A 17 41.64 -10.46 -18.23
CA ALA A 17 40.37 -10.70 -17.53
C ALA A 17 39.60 -9.39 -17.24
N ILE A 18 40.32 -8.33 -16.83
CA ILE A 18 39.73 -7.01 -16.58
C ILE A 18 39.14 -6.41 -17.88
N LEU A 19 39.82 -6.60 -19.01
CA LEU A 19 39.41 -6.07 -20.32
C LEU A 19 38.16 -6.81 -20.86
N VAL A 20 38.05 -8.12 -20.63
CA VAL A 20 36.86 -8.92 -20.98
C VAL A 20 35.64 -8.49 -20.15
N ILE A 21 35.80 -8.29 -18.83
CA ILE A 21 34.71 -7.84 -17.95
C ILE A 21 34.26 -6.42 -18.34
N TYR A 22 35.19 -5.54 -18.70
CA TYR A 22 34.86 -4.19 -19.18
C TYR A 22 34.08 -4.20 -20.50
N ILE A 23 34.38 -5.12 -21.42
CA ILE A 23 33.64 -5.25 -22.68
C ILE A 23 32.24 -5.86 -22.47
N GLN A 24 32.09 -6.85 -21.58
CA GLN A 24 30.78 -7.45 -21.29
C GLN A 24 29.83 -6.46 -20.58
N THR A 25 30.33 -5.71 -19.59
CA THR A 25 29.53 -4.69 -18.90
C THR A 25 29.12 -3.53 -19.82
N LYS A 26 29.87 -3.27 -20.91
CA LYS A 26 29.51 -2.25 -21.91
C LYS A 26 28.55 -2.76 -22.99
N LYS A 27 28.51 -4.07 -23.25
CA LYS A 27 27.58 -4.69 -24.23
C LYS A 27 26.15 -4.78 -23.72
N ASP A 28 25.94 -4.92 -22.41
CA ASP A 28 24.59 -4.99 -21.83
C ASP A 28 23.86 -3.64 -21.75
N THR A 29 24.50 -2.52 -22.14
CA THR A 29 23.88 -1.17 -22.11
C THR A 29 23.52 -0.63 -23.50
N THR A 30 23.82 -1.34 -24.59
CA THR A 30 23.49 -0.89 -25.95
C THR A 30 23.17 -2.07 -26.85
N GLU A 31 21.94 -2.60 -26.77
CA GLU A 31 21.19 -3.13 -27.93
C GLU A 31 19.78 -3.58 -27.52
N HIS A 32 18.83 -2.63 -27.54
CA HIS A 32 17.46 -2.91 -27.94
C HIS A 32 17.06 -1.88 -29.00
N SER A 33 17.54 -2.09 -30.22
CA SER A 33 17.07 -1.41 -31.43
C SER A 33 16.71 -2.47 -32.46
N PHE A 34 15.41 -2.69 -32.64
CA PHE A 34 14.80 -3.45 -33.74
C PHE A 34 13.36 -2.92 -33.84
N ASN A 35 12.76 -2.50 -34.97
CA ASN A 35 13.20 -2.15 -36.30
C ASN A 35 12.11 -1.18 -36.83
N LYS A 36 12.47 -0.11 -37.55
CA LYS A 36 11.50 0.75 -38.24
C LYS A 36 11.88 0.85 -39.72
N THR A 37 11.10 0.19 -40.56
CA THR A 37 11.08 0.43 -42.01
C THR A 37 9.74 1.06 -42.42
N THR A 38 9.88 2.26 -42.96
CA THR A 38 9.10 2.91 -44.04
C THR A 38 7.60 3.21 -43.88
N SER A 39 7.35 4.51 -43.75
CA SER A 39 6.30 5.33 -44.41
C SER A 39 4.85 4.86 -44.39
N THR A 40 4.08 5.46 -43.49
CA THR A 40 2.91 6.26 -43.91
C THR A 40 2.80 7.46 -42.98
N LYS A 41 2.77 8.67 -43.55
CA LYS A 41 2.49 9.90 -42.82
C LYS A 41 1.10 9.79 -42.23
N ASN A 42 1.01 9.56 -40.93
CA ASN A 42 -0.16 9.94 -40.14
C ASN A 42 0.36 10.52 -38.82
N HIS A 43 -0.20 11.67 -38.51
CA HIS A 43 0.12 12.56 -37.41
C HIS A 43 0.35 11.78 -36.10
N LYS A 44 1.61 11.62 -35.68
CA LYS A 44 1.91 11.13 -34.32
C LYS A 44 1.67 12.27 -33.36
N GLU A 45 0.45 12.28 -32.82
CA GLU A 45 0.15 12.90 -31.55
C GLU A 45 1.21 12.43 -30.53
N LYS A 46 2.06 13.36 -30.09
CA LYS A 46 2.98 13.14 -28.97
C LYS A 46 2.10 12.92 -27.73
N ASN A 47 1.71 11.68 -27.50
CA ASN A 47 1.19 11.28 -26.21
C ASN A 47 2.33 11.40 -25.20
N ASN A 48 2.38 12.56 -24.53
CA ASN A 48 3.01 12.72 -23.23
C ASN A 48 2.33 11.74 -22.26
N LYS A 49 2.67 10.46 -22.35
CA LYS A 49 2.21 9.46 -21.40
C LYS A 49 2.96 9.76 -20.11
N LYS A 50 2.37 10.63 -19.27
CA LYS A 50 2.77 10.80 -17.88
C LYS A 50 2.83 9.38 -17.29
N THR A 51 4.04 8.90 -16.99
CA THR A 51 4.26 7.67 -16.24
C THR A 51 3.53 7.83 -14.92
N SER A 52 2.33 7.24 -14.82
CA SER A 52 1.55 7.31 -13.60
C SER A 52 2.28 6.47 -12.55
N LEU A 53 2.30 6.91 -11.29
CA LEU A 53 2.92 6.14 -10.20
C LEU A 53 2.37 4.71 -10.11
N LYS A 54 1.14 4.46 -10.60
CA LYS A 54 0.55 3.13 -10.77
C LYS A 54 1.42 2.18 -11.61
N SER A 55 2.05 2.68 -12.68
CA SER A 55 2.92 1.89 -13.55
C SER A 55 4.26 1.49 -12.92
N LEU A 56 4.62 2.08 -11.77
CA LEU A 56 5.85 1.72 -11.04
C LEU A 56 5.65 0.54 -10.08
N PHE A 57 4.41 0.31 -9.65
CA PHE A 57 4.08 -0.73 -8.66
C PHE A 57 3.36 -1.93 -9.26
N ASN A 58 3.04 -1.91 -10.57
CA ASN A 58 2.23 -2.93 -11.25
C ASN A 58 0.91 -3.23 -10.52
N ILE A 59 0.39 -2.29 -9.71
CA ILE A 59 -0.87 -2.44 -8.99
C ILE A 59 -2.00 -1.94 -9.89
N THR A 60 -2.82 -2.89 -10.37
CA THR A 60 -3.96 -2.61 -11.23
C THR A 60 -5.11 -2.00 -10.42
N ASN A 61 -5.48 -2.66 -9.31
CA ASN A 61 -6.62 -2.25 -8.48
C ASN A 61 -6.46 -2.68 -7.02
N ILE A 62 -7.25 -2.08 -6.12
CA ILE A 62 -7.42 -2.52 -4.73
C ILE A 62 -8.93 -2.66 -4.49
N LEU A 63 -9.38 -3.86 -4.18
CA LEU A 63 -10.78 -4.21 -3.94
C LEU A 63 -11.24 -3.70 -2.56
N GLU A 64 -12.55 -3.71 -2.32
CA GLU A 64 -13.15 -3.20 -1.06
C GLU A 64 -12.72 -3.99 0.18
N ASP A 65 -12.51 -5.30 0.01
CA ASP A 65 -12.04 -6.21 1.05
C ASP A 65 -10.54 -6.05 1.40
N GLY A 66 -9.84 -5.11 0.73
CA GLY A 66 -8.41 -4.86 0.89
C GLY A 66 -7.51 -5.71 -0.01
N THR A 67 -8.06 -6.53 -0.90
CA THR A 67 -7.25 -7.34 -1.82
C THR A 67 -6.59 -6.46 -2.88
N VAL A 68 -5.27 -6.59 -3.02
CA VAL A 68 -4.43 -5.86 -3.98
C VAL A 68 -4.28 -6.70 -5.24
N CYS A 69 -4.77 -6.19 -6.36
CA CYS A 69 -4.65 -6.83 -7.67
C CYS A 69 -3.40 -6.31 -8.38
N ILE A 70 -2.46 -7.20 -8.67
CA ILE A 70 -1.18 -6.93 -9.34
C ILE A 70 -1.25 -7.45 -10.78
N GLU A 71 -0.54 -6.80 -11.70
CA GLU A 71 -0.41 -7.28 -13.08
C GLU A 71 0.07 -8.76 -13.12
N GLY A 72 -0.42 -9.52 -14.10
CA GLY A 72 -0.21 -10.97 -14.16
C GLY A 72 -1.22 -11.79 -13.35
N ASN A 73 -2.40 -11.23 -13.09
CA ASN A 73 -3.52 -11.86 -12.35
C ASN A 73 -3.10 -12.43 -10.99
N THR A 74 -2.27 -11.68 -10.28
CA THR A 74 -1.87 -12.00 -8.92
C THR A 74 -2.68 -11.17 -7.94
N TYR A 75 -3.27 -11.84 -6.95
CA TYR A 75 -4.12 -11.24 -5.93
C TYR A 75 -3.44 -11.43 -4.59
N SER A 76 -3.18 -10.33 -3.90
CA SER A 76 -2.48 -10.32 -2.63
C SER A 76 -3.36 -9.74 -1.53
N ARG A 77 -3.37 -10.37 -0.36
CA ARG A 77 -4.05 -9.85 0.83
C ARG A 77 -3.06 -9.65 1.95
N ILE A 78 -3.23 -8.52 2.63
CA ILE A 78 -2.36 -8.09 3.71
C ILE A 78 -3.12 -8.26 5.02
N PHE A 79 -2.47 -8.88 5.99
CA PHE A 79 -2.98 -9.09 7.33
C PHE A 79 -2.04 -8.48 8.34
N TYR A 80 -2.57 -7.77 9.32
CA TYR A 80 -1.83 -7.32 10.50
C TYR A 80 -1.82 -8.44 11.53
N PHE A 81 -0.67 -8.67 12.17
CA PHE A 81 -0.60 -9.63 13.28
C PHE A 81 0.14 -9.08 14.49
N SER A 82 -0.30 -9.53 15.66
CA SER A 82 0.27 -9.22 16.96
C SER A 82 0.63 -10.51 17.67
N THR A 83 1.86 -10.59 18.17
CA THR A 83 2.34 -11.69 18.99
C THR A 83 2.19 -11.35 20.47
N PRO A 84 2.14 -12.36 21.37
CA PRO A 84 2.38 -12.12 22.79
C PRO A 84 3.80 -11.55 23.00
N ASP A 85 3.99 -10.84 24.11
CA ASP A 85 5.33 -10.41 24.51
C ASP A 85 6.09 -11.60 25.07
N PHE A 86 7.00 -12.15 24.27
CA PHE A 86 7.72 -13.38 24.58
C PHE A 86 8.50 -13.29 25.91
N VAL A 87 9.04 -12.11 26.23
CA VAL A 87 9.84 -11.90 27.45
C VAL A 87 8.97 -11.94 28.71
N LEU A 88 7.67 -11.67 28.57
CA LEU A 88 6.71 -11.70 29.68
C LEU A 88 6.06 -13.07 29.88
N LEU A 89 6.34 -14.04 29.02
CA LEU A 89 5.86 -15.41 29.16
C LEU A 89 6.71 -16.19 30.17
N SER A 90 6.10 -17.12 30.90
CA SER A 90 6.83 -18.09 31.71
C SER A 90 7.63 -19.07 30.84
N ASP A 91 8.64 -19.74 31.39
CA ASP A 91 9.50 -20.67 30.64
C ASP A 91 8.70 -21.79 29.92
N SER A 92 7.63 -22.29 30.56
CA SER A 92 6.74 -23.30 29.97
C SER A 92 5.91 -22.72 28.82
N GLU A 93 5.41 -21.49 28.94
CA GLU A 93 4.68 -20.80 27.88
C GLU A 93 5.58 -20.44 26.70
N GLN A 94 6.83 -20.04 26.98
CA GLN A 94 7.84 -19.80 25.95
C GLN A 94 8.12 -21.07 25.15
N GLN A 95 8.33 -22.20 25.82
CA GLN A 95 8.56 -23.49 25.17
C GLN A 95 7.34 -23.94 24.34
N LEU A 96 6.12 -23.73 24.85
CA LEU A 96 4.91 -24.03 24.09
C LEU A 96 4.80 -23.15 22.84
N PHE A 97 5.06 -21.86 22.97
CA PHE A 97 5.04 -20.91 21.87
C PHE A 97 6.07 -21.25 20.80
N GLU A 98 7.30 -21.62 21.18
CA GLU A 98 8.34 -22.08 20.25
C GLU A 98 7.92 -23.34 19.49
N ASN A 99 7.37 -24.33 20.19
CA ASN A 99 6.87 -25.56 19.56
C ASN A 99 5.73 -25.28 18.57
N ASP A 100 4.85 -24.34 18.90
CA ASP A 100 3.79 -23.90 18.00
C ASP A 100 4.36 -23.21 16.75
N LEU A 101 5.35 -22.34 16.90
CA LEU A 101 6.03 -21.69 15.78
C LEU A 101 6.73 -22.70 14.87
N ILE A 102 7.41 -23.70 15.44
CA ILE A 102 8.02 -24.81 14.67
C ILE A 102 6.94 -25.55 13.88
N THR A 103 5.81 -25.84 14.50
CA THR A 103 4.71 -26.54 13.84
C THR A 103 4.10 -25.70 12.72
N ILE A 104 3.91 -24.40 12.94
CA ILE A 104 3.46 -23.45 11.91
C ILE A 104 4.43 -23.47 10.73
N ALA A 105 5.73 -23.30 10.97
CA ALA A 105 6.75 -23.27 9.92
C ALA A 105 6.79 -24.56 9.09
N ARG A 106 6.51 -25.71 9.71
CA ARG A 106 6.42 -27.01 9.01
C ARG A 106 5.12 -27.22 8.24
N THR A 107 4.04 -26.57 8.67
CA THR A 107 2.70 -26.76 8.09
C THR A 107 2.42 -25.80 6.94
N ILE A 108 3.07 -24.62 6.93
CA ILE A 108 2.93 -23.66 5.84
C ILE A 108 3.48 -24.27 4.54
N ASP A 109 2.59 -24.49 3.57
CA ASP A 109 2.86 -25.02 2.24
C ASP A 109 2.73 -23.96 1.13
N ILE A 110 2.38 -22.73 1.51
CA ILE A 110 2.20 -21.59 0.61
C ILE A 110 3.29 -20.53 0.80
N PRO A 111 3.62 -19.73 -0.22
CA PRO A 111 4.52 -18.59 -0.06
C PRO A 111 3.86 -17.53 0.84
N VAL A 112 4.37 -17.42 2.06
CA VAL A 112 3.98 -16.39 3.03
C VAL A 112 5.09 -15.35 3.12
N GLN A 113 4.77 -14.09 2.84
CA GLN A 113 5.73 -13.00 3.03
C GLN A 113 5.44 -12.27 4.34
N LEU A 114 6.48 -12.11 5.16
CA LEU A 114 6.42 -11.30 6.38
C LEU A 114 7.00 -9.92 6.10
N PHE A 115 6.31 -8.89 6.58
CA PHE A 115 6.71 -7.50 6.41
C PHE A 115 6.56 -6.76 7.73
N THR A 116 7.61 -6.07 8.16
CA THR A 116 7.60 -5.27 9.38
C THR A 116 7.89 -3.82 9.03
N THR A 117 7.05 -2.92 9.53
CA THR A 117 7.27 -1.49 9.39
C THR A 117 7.01 -0.77 10.70
N VAL A 118 7.64 0.38 10.84
CA VAL A 118 7.39 1.30 11.93
C VAL A 118 6.29 2.25 11.48
N GLN A 119 5.21 2.36 12.25
CA GLN A 119 4.09 3.26 11.97
C GLN A 119 3.87 4.21 13.14
N ARG A 120 3.40 5.42 12.84
CA ARG A 120 2.98 6.37 13.88
C ARG A 120 1.75 5.79 14.60
N VAL A 121 1.67 5.97 15.91
CA VAL A 121 0.50 5.55 16.69
C VAL A 121 -0.72 6.34 16.23
N ASP A 122 -1.74 5.63 15.76
CA ASP A 122 -3.03 6.24 15.45
C ASP A 122 -3.90 6.28 16.70
N THR A 123 -4.16 7.49 17.20
CA THR A 123 -5.05 7.74 18.33
C THR A 123 -6.41 8.31 17.91
N ALA A 124 -6.68 8.46 16.61
CA ALA A 124 -7.86 9.17 16.12
C ALA A 124 -9.17 8.51 16.56
N ALA A 125 -9.25 7.18 16.50
CA ALA A 125 -10.44 6.44 16.94
C ALA A 125 -10.72 6.64 18.43
N TYR A 126 -9.67 6.66 19.26
CA TYR A 126 -9.81 6.89 20.71
C TYR A 126 -10.23 8.33 21.01
N ILE A 127 -9.70 9.31 20.27
CA ILE A 127 -10.10 10.72 20.40
C ILE A 127 -11.58 10.89 20.06
N GLU A 128 -12.07 10.23 18.99
CA GLU A 128 -13.47 10.26 18.59
C GLU A 128 -14.40 9.64 19.66
N ILE A 129 -13.98 8.53 20.28
CA ILE A 129 -14.71 7.94 21.41
C ILE A 129 -14.77 8.93 22.58
N LEU A 130 -13.65 9.56 22.93
CA LEU A 130 -13.62 10.55 24.01
C LEU A 130 -14.50 11.77 23.70
N ASP A 131 -14.54 12.22 22.45
CA ASP A 131 -15.42 13.31 22.01
C ASP A 131 -16.90 12.96 22.16
N ASN A 132 -17.28 11.71 21.84
CA ASN A 132 -18.64 11.24 22.07
C ASN A 132 -19.00 11.19 23.56
N VAL A 133 -18.07 10.77 24.42
CA VAL A 133 -18.27 10.75 25.87
C VAL A 133 -18.45 12.16 26.44
N ILE A 134 -17.68 13.14 25.95
CA ILE A 134 -17.77 14.55 26.38
C ILE A 134 -19.11 15.18 25.97
N ASN A 135 -19.58 14.90 24.75
CA ASN A 135 -20.72 15.61 24.15
C ASN A 135 -22.08 14.94 24.39
N ASN A 136 -22.14 13.61 24.52
CA ASN A 136 -23.40 12.86 24.47
C ASN A 136 -23.76 12.12 25.76
N ILE A 137 -22.88 12.07 26.75
CA ILE A 137 -23.13 11.35 28.01
C ILE A 137 -23.29 12.35 29.15
N ASP A 138 -24.44 12.29 29.83
CA ASP A 138 -24.71 13.08 31.03
C ASP A 138 -23.91 12.50 32.21
N THR A 139 -22.64 12.88 32.27
CA THR A 139 -21.64 12.45 33.27
C THR A 139 -21.28 13.59 34.19
N THR A 140 -20.83 13.25 35.39
CA THR A 140 -20.35 14.21 36.40
C THR A 140 -19.18 15.05 35.86
N GLU A 141 -19.10 16.32 36.27
CA GLU A 141 -18.12 17.30 35.79
C GLU A 141 -16.66 16.81 35.92
N GLN A 142 -16.34 16.06 36.98
CA GLN A 142 -15.00 15.49 37.20
C GLN A 142 -14.60 14.48 36.11
N ILE A 143 -15.56 13.69 35.63
CA ILE A 143 -15.32 12.72 34.55
C ILE A 143 -15.09 13.46 33.24
N LYS A 144 -15.83 14.55 32.97
CA LYS A 144 -15.61 15.39 31.80
C LYS A 144 -14.23 16.05 31.81
N MET A 145 -13.80 16.60 32.95
CA MET A 145 -12.46 17.16 33.11
C MET A 145 -11.35 16.13 32.86
N TYR A 146 -11.48 14.92 33.44
CA TYR A 146 -10.52 13.84 33.21
C TYR A 146 -10.48 13.40 31.73
N THR A 147 -11.65 13.25 31.11
CA THR A 147 -11.78 12.85 29.69
C THR A 147 -11.13 13.88 28.77
N LYS A 148 -11.30 15.18 29.06
CA LYS A 148 -10.62 16.27 28.34
C LYS A 148 -9.10 16.22 28.50
N ALA A 149 -8.60 16.03 29.73
CA ALA A 149 -7.17 15.91 29.98
C ALA A 149 -6.54 14.71 29.27
N LEU A 150 -7.27 13.58 29.22
CA LEU A 150 -6.88 12.38 28.48
C LEU A 150 -6.86 12.63 26.97
N LYS A 151 -7.88 13.29 26.42
CA LYS A 151 -7.92 13.69 25.01
C LYS A 151 -6.71 14.54 24.64
N ASP A 152 -6.44 15.59 25.40
CA ASP A 152 -5.29 16.47 25.16
C ASP A 152 -3.96 15.70 25.21
N ARG A 153 -3.86 14.70 26.09
CA ARG A 153 -2.67 13.83 26.15
C ARG A 153 -2.55 12.98 24.89
N LEU A 154 -3.63 12.34 24.44
CA LEU A 154 -3.62 11.53 23.21
C LEU A 154 -3.35 12.35 21.95
N GLU A 155 -3.82 13.60 21.90
CA GLU A 155 -3.52 14.54 20.81
C GLU A 155 -2.05 14.95 20.79
N ARG A 156 -1.45 15.19 21.97
CA ARG A 156 -0.01 15.42 22.09
C ARG A 156 0.80 14.20 21.64
N LEU A 157 0.40 13.00 22.02
CA LEU A 157 1.05 11.76 21.55
C LEU A 157 0.96 11.61 20.03
N ARG A 158 -0.16 12.00 19.43
CA ARG A 158 -0.35 11.96 17.96
C ARG A 158 0.52 12.95 17.21
N THR A 159 0.71 14.15 17.78
CA THR A 159 1.41 15.27 17.12
C THR A 159 2.91 15.25 17.40
N GLY A 160 3.33 14.58 18.49
CA GLY A 160 4.73 14.39 18.83
C GLY A 160 5.48 13.57 17.78
N SER A 161 6.76 13.89 17.59
CA SER A 161 7.66 13.23 16.63
C SER A 161 8.11 11.83 17.04
N GLU A 162 7.75 11.35 18.24
CA GLU A 162 8.43 10.21 18.88
C GLU A 162 7.58 8.95 19.06
N PHE A 163 6.28 8.98 18.71
CA PHE A 163 5.38 7.86 18.99
C PHE A 163 5.21 6.97 17.77
N PHE A 164 6.19 6.08 17.61
CA PHE A 164 6.22 5.08 16.56
C PHE A 164 6.16 3.68 17.16
N VAL A 165 5.31 2.81 16.60
CA VAL A 165 5.16 1.41 16.99
C VAL A 165 5.52 0.52 15.81
N ARG A 166 6.26 -0.55 16.11
CA ARG A 166 6.55 -1.62 15.15
C ARG A 166 5.27 -2.41 14.90
N LYS A 167 4.82 -2.47 13.65
CA LYS A 167 3.72 -3.33 13.21
C LYS A 167 4.23 -4.40 12.27
N ASN A 168 3.69 -5.59 12.43
CA ASN A 168 4.04 -6.76 11.63
C ASN A 168 2.84 -7.15 10.75
N TYR A 169 3.15 -7.50 9.52
CA TYR A 169 2.20 -7.83 8.48
C TYR A 169 2.56 -9.15 7.80
N ILE A 170 1.53 -9.84 7.34
CA ILE A 170 1.60 -11.07 6.58
C ILE A 170 0.96 -10.79 5.23
N ILE A 171 1.65 -11.17 4.16
CA ILE A 171 1.16 -11.00 2.80
C ILE A 171 1.02 -12.40 2.21
N LEU A 172 -0.20 -12.74 1.83
CA LEU A 172 -0.52 -13.95 1.08
C LEU A 172 -0.82 -13.55 -0.36
N SER A 173 -0.27 -14.29 -1.32
CA SER A 173 -0.48 -14.02 -2.74
C SER A 173 -0.89 -15.29 -3.47
N VAL A 174 -1.91 -15.18 -4.32
CA VAL A 174 -2.39 -16.26 -5.18
C VAL A 174 -2.47 -15.73 -6.61
N ALA A 175 -1.91 -16.48 -7.55
CA ALA A 175 -2.02 -16.19 -8.98
C ALA A 175 -3.07 -17.11 -9.61
N ASP A 176 -4.10 -16.54 -10.22
CA ASP A 176 -5.14 -17.26 -10.95
C ASP A 176 -5.74 -16.37 -12.04
N GLN A 177 -6.16 -16.91 -13.17
CA GLN A 177 -6.78 -16.10 -14.23
C GLN A 177 -8.14 -15.54 -13.81
N ARG A 178 -8.83 -16.26 -12.92
CA ARG A 178 -10.16 -15.92 -12.44
C ARG A 178 -10.09 -15.27 -11.06
N GLN A 179 -10.56 -14.03 -10.97
CA GLN A 179 -10.53 -13.24 -9.73
C GLN A 179 -11.34 -13.91 -8.60
N ASP A 180 -12.51 -14.45 -8.91
CA ASP A 180 -13.39 -15.11 -7.95
C ASP A 180 -12.70 -16.33 -7.32
N ILE A 181 -12.11 -17.19 -8.15
CA ILE A 181 -11.38 -18.38 -7.68
C ILE A 181 -10.14 -17.97 -6.85
N ALA A 182 -9.42 -16.92 -7.28
CA ALA A 182 -8.26 -16.44 -6.54
C ALA A 182 -8.63 -15.96 -5.14
N ILE A 183 -9.74 -15.23 -5.01
CA ILE A 183 -10.22 -14.70 -3.73
C ILE A 183 -10.64 -15.86 -2.81
N ASP A 184 -11.41 -16.83 -3.32
CA ASP A 184 -11.85 -17.99 -2.54
C ASP A 184 -10.67 -18.82 -2.04
N ARG A 185 -9.68 -19.08 -2.92
CA ARG A 185 -8.46 -19.79 -2.54
C ARG A 185 -7.68 -19.03 -1.49
N LEU A 186 -7.54 -17.72 -1.66
CA LEU A 186 -6.83 -16.88 -0.71
C LEU A 186 -7.54 -16.83 0.66
N GLU A 187 -8.86 -16.86 0.69
CA GLU A 187 -9.63 -16.97 1.93
C GLU A 187 -9.46 -18.34 2.60
N LEU A 188 -9.46 -19.43 1.83
CA LEU A 188 -9.19 -20.77 2.34
C LEU A 188 -7.81 -20.84 2.99
N GLU A 189 -6.78 -20.36 2.30
CA GLU A 189 -5.40 -20.36 2.79
C GLU A 189 -5.23 -19.46 4.01
N ALA A 190 -5.86 -18.28 4.02
CA ALA A 190 -5.86 -17.41 5.19
C ALA A 190 -6.52 -18.09 6.40
N LYS A 191 -7.64 -18.80 6.22
CA LYS A 191 -8.32 -19.53 7.29
C LYS A 191 -7.44 -20.62 7.90
N LYS A 192 -6.76 -21.42 7.09
CA LYS A 192 -5.80 -22.44 7.57
C LYS A 192 -4.71 -21.78 8.41
N LEU A 193 -4.11 -20.72 7.89
CA LEU A 193 -3.04 -20.00 8.57
C LEU A 193 -3.50 -19.37 9.90
N PHE A 194 -4.70 -18.80 9.94
CA PHE A 194 -5.27 -18.20 11.15
C PHE A 194 -5.57 -19.22 12.24
N GLN A 195 -5.99 -20.43 11.87
CA GLN A 195 -6.18 -21.50 12.84
C GLN A 195 -4.86 -21.88 13.52
N LEU A 196 -3.78 -21.97 12.74
CA LEU A 196 -2.44 -22.26 13.27
C LEU A 196 -1.93 -21.12 14.16
N PHE A 197 -2.10 -19.88 13.73
CA PHE A 197 -1.70 -18.71 14.53
C PHE A 197 -2.51 -18.54 15.80
N LYS A 198 -3.82 -18.84 15.76
CA LYS A 198 -4.67 -18.80 16.94
C LYS A 198 -4.19 -19.80 18.01
N ARG A 199 -3.67 -20.95 17.61
CA ARG A 199 -3.08 -21.93 18.54
C ARG A 199 -1.86 -21.34 19.25
N ALA A 200 -0.99 -20.66 18.50
CA ALA A 200 0.19 -19.97 19.01
C ALA A 200 -0.12 -18.65 19.76
N SER A 201 -1.39 -18.36 20.09
CA SER A 201 -1.81 -17.06 20.69
C SER A 201 -1.46 -15.82 19.85
N ILE A 202 -1.22 -15.98 18.54
CA ILE A 202 -0.97 -14.88 17.61
C ILE A 202 -2.32 -14.36 17.10
N LYS A 203 -2.58 -13.07 17.29
CA LYS A 203 -3.80 -12.41 16.84
C LYS A 203 -3.59 -11.87 15.43
N VAL A 204 -4.52 -12.15 14.52
CA VAL A 204 -4.45 -11.72 13.11
C VAL A 204 -5.70 -10.94 12.72
N PHE A 205 -5.51 -9.87 11.97
CA PHE A 205 -6.55 -8.95 11.52
C PHE A 205 -6.39 -8.68 10.03
N GLN A 206 -7.48 -8.82 9.27
CA GLN A 206 -7.49 -8.45 7.86
C GLN A 206 -7.57 -6.93 7.70
N LEU A 207 -6.76 -6.38 6.79
CA LEU A 207 -6.84 -4.96 6.44
C LEU A 207 -7.94 -4.76 5.40
N ASP A 208 -8.78 -3.75 5.62
CA ASP A 208 -9.72 -3.26 4.63
C ASP A 208 -9.02 -2.37 3.60
N ARG A 209 -9.74 -1.98 2.53
CA ARG A 209 -9.22 -1.10 1.48
C ARG A 209 -8.58 0.18 2.03
N ASN A 210 -9.20 0.83 3.02
CA ASN A 210 -8.70 2.10 3.55
C ASN A 210 -7.41 1.88 4.35
N SER A 211 -7.34 0.80 5.14
CA SER A 211 -6.12 0.44 5.88
C SER A 211 -4.97 0.06 4.93
N VAL A 212 -5.24 -0.62 3.82
CA VAL A 212 -4.21 -0.92 2.81
C VAL A 212 -3.70 0.37 2.15
N LEU A 213 -4.60 1.29 1.80
CA LEU A 213 -4.21 2.59 1.26
C LEU A 213 -3.40 3.41 2.26
N GLN A 214 -3.78 3.39 3.54
CA GLN A 214 -3.00 4.02 4.61
C GLN A 214 -1.61 3.38 4.73
N LEU A 215 -1.51 2.04 4.71
CA LEU A 215 -0.24 1.32 4.76
C LEU A 215 0.68 1.73 3.61
N PHE A 216 0.19 1.74 2.37
CA PHE A 216 0.98 2.18 1.22
C PHE A 216 1.41 3.64 1.35
N ARG A 217 0.52 4.51 1.83
CA ARG A 217 0.86 5.90 2.11
C ARG A 217 1.97 6.00 3.16
N ASP A 218 1.86 5.30 4.27
CA ASP A 218 2.83 5.36 5.36
C ASP A 218 4.20 4.86 4.91
N ILE A 219 4.23 3.82 4.07
CA ILE A 219 5.47 3.30 3.47
C ILE A 219 6.10 4.33 2.53
N LEU A 220 5.29 4.97 1.67
CA LEU A 220 5.76 5.92 0.66
C LEU A 220 6.05 7.32 1.21
N ARG A 221 5.37 7.73 2.29
CA ARG A 221 5.42 9.07 2.89
C ARG A 221 5.32 9.01 4.42
N ARG A 222 6.40 8.56 5.06
CA ARG A 222 6.48 8.29 6.51
C ARG A 222 6.16 9.48 7.42
N ASP A 223 6.46 10.72 7.00
CA ASP A 223 6.32 11.89 7.88
C ASP A 223 4.90 12.49 7.90
N SER A 224 4.05 12.09 6.96
CA SER A 224 2.69 12.64 6.80
C SER A 224 1.79 12.29 7.99
N THR A 225 1.05 13.27 8.52
CA THR A 225 0.01 13.07 9.56
C THR A 225 -1.39 12.82 9.00
N LEU A 226 -1.56 12.88 7.67
CA LEU A 226 -2.87 12.70 7.04
C LEU A 226 -3.35 11.26 7.13
N LEU A 227 -4.54 11.09 7.68
CA LEU A 227 -5.30 9.85 7.70
C LEU A 227 -6.15 9.73 6.43
N VAL A 228 -5.99 8.62 5.72
CA VAL A 228 -6.70 8.32 4.48
C VAL A 228 -8.20 8.23 4.73
N LYS A 229 -8.64 7.60 5.83
CA LYS A 229 -10.06 7.54 6.20
C LYS A 229 -10.72 8.93 6.23
N LYS A 230 -10.10 9.87 6.95
CA LYS A 230 -10.56 11.26 7.04
C LYS A 230 -10.51 11.99 5.69
N ALA A 231 -9.49 11.72 4.88
CA ALA A 231 -9.40 12.28 3.54
C ALA A 231 -10.54 11.80 2.64
N ILE A 232 -10.87 10.51 2.69
CA ILE A 232 -11.97 9.91 1.93
C ILE A 232 -13.31 10.51 2.37
N GLU A 233 -13.55 10.62 3.69
CA GLU A 233 -14.74 11.27 4.26
C GLU A 233 -14.85 12.74 3.81
N SER A 234 -13.73 13.46 3.66
CA SER A 234 -13.71 14.82 3.13
C SER A 234 -13.87 14.93 1.61
N GLY A 235 -14.13 13.82 0.90
CA GLY A 235 -14.33 13.82 -0.55
C GLY A 235 -13.06 13.69 -1.39
N ALA A 236 -11.92 13.28 -0.83
CA ALA A 236 -10.68 13.14 -1.60
C ALA A 236 -10.76 12.10 -2.75
N LEU A 237 -11.72 11.16 -2.67
CA LEU A 237 -12.02 10.19 -3.71
C LEU A 237 -13.31 10.46 -4.48
N SER A 238 -14.08 11.51 -4.12
CA SER A 238 -15.22 11.92 -4.93
C SER A 238 -14.68 12.58 -6.18
N THR A 239 -14.70 11.82 -7.27
CA THR A 239 -14.45 12.18 -8.67
C THR A 239 -14.05 13.63 -8.90
N ILE A 240 -12.79 13.87 -9.31
CA ILE A 240 -12.44 15.08 -10.06
C ILE A 240 -13.37 15.10 -11.26
N LEU A 241 -14.41 15.94 -11.23
CA LEU A 241 -15.20 16.28 -12.40
C LEU A 241 -14.21 16.80 -13.44
N THR A 242 -13.79 15.92 -14.35
CA THR A 242 -13.07 16.33 -15.54
C THR A 242 -14.14 16.95 -16.42
N GLY A 243 -14.49 18.20 -16.13
CA GLY A 243 -15.27 19.00 -17.04
C GLY A 243 -14.53 19.03 -18.36
N LYS A 244 -15.11 18.42 -19.40
CA LYS A 244 -14.78 18.79 -20.77
C LYS A 244 -15.04 20.29 -20.85
N GLY A 245 -14.00 21.09 -20.72
CA GLY A 245 -14.08 22.51 -21.03
C GLY A 245 -14.49 22.61 -22.49
N ILE A 246 -15.72 23.07 -22.72
CA ILE A 246 -16.09 23.59 -24.03
C ILE A 246 -15.26 24.85 -24.16
N VAL A 247 -14.30 24.86 -25.09
CA VAL A 247 -13.62 26.10 -25.47
C VAL A 247 -14.68 26.93 -26.17
N VAL A 248 -15.25 27.91 -25.45
CA VAL A 248 -16.08 28.92 -26.07
C VAL A 248 -15.11 29.86 -26.79
N HIS A 249 -15.11 29.80 -28.11
CA HIS A 249 -14.55 30.87 -28.91
C HIS A 249 -15.47 32.08 -28.74
N GLU A 250 -14.97 33.13 -28.10
CA GLU A 250 -15.60 34.45 -28.10
C GLU A 250 -15.52 35.02 -29.51
N ASP A 251 -16.54 34.76 -30.31
CA ASP A 251 -16.85 35.63 -31.44
C ASP A 251 -17.69 36.78 -30.92
N ASN A 252 -17.07 37.96 -30.91
CA ASN A 252 -17.70 39.25 -30.66
C ASN A 252 -18.96 39.40 -31.52
N LYS A 253 -20.11 39.57 -30.87
CA LYS A 253 -21.19 40.44 -31.33
C LYS A 253 -22.09 40.85 -30.17
N GLU A 254 -22.28 42.16 -30.10
CA GLU A 254 -23.20 42.91 -29.25
C GLU A 254 -24.63 42.35 -29.34
N ASP A 255 -25.29 42.14 -28.19
CA ASP A 255 -26.50 42.87 -27.81
C ASP A 255 -27.28 42.16 -26.68
N SER A 256 -27.44 42.90 -25.59
CA SER A 256 -28.59 43.01 -24.67
C SER A 256 -29.40 41.77 -24.20
N HIS A 257 -29.63 41.80 -22.87
CA HIS A 257 -30.74 41.24 -22.09
C HIS A 257 -30.52 39.90 -21.35
N GLU A 258 -30.53 40.06 -20.02
CA GLU A 258 -31.04 39.17 -18.97
C GLU A 258 -31.42 37.73 -19.36
N ALA A 259 -30.73 36.76 -18.77
CA ALA A 259 -31.26 35.42 -18.60
C ALA A 259 -30.91 34.87 -17.22
N THR A 260 -31.90 35.00 -16.35
CA THR A 260 -32.17 34.27 -15.10
C THR A 260 -31.58 32.86 -15.02
N ASN A 261 -30.95 32.57 -13.87
CA ASN A 261 -30.65 31.23 -13.39
C ASN A 261 -31.91 30.33 -13.41
N LYS A 262 -31.88 29.24 -14.17
CA LYS A 262 -32.70 28.05 -13.93
C LYS A 262 -31.78 26.84 -13.83
N VAL A 263 -31.59 26.35 -12.61
CA VAL A 263 -31.03 25.03 -12.33
C VAL A 263 -32.21 24.07 -12.29
N GLU A 264 -32.33 23.22 -13.30
CA GLU A 264 -33.33 22.15 -13.34
C GLU A 264 -32.64 20.82 -12.96
N TYR A 265 -32.98 20.30 -11.78
CA TYR A 265 -32.59 18.96 -11.35
C TYR A 265 -33.58 17.96 -11.94
N SER A 266 -33.11 17.09 -12.84
CA SER A 266 -33.86 15.90 -13.26
C SER A 266 -33.29 14.68 -12.54
N SER A 267 -33.95 14.30 -11.43
CA SER A 267 -33.79 12.99 -10.80
C SER A 267 -34.44 11.91 -11.67
N ALA A 268 -33.63 11.02 -12.26
CA ALA A 268 -34.13 9.81 -12.89
C ALA A 268 -34.04 8.62 -11.91
N THR A 269 -35.08 8.45 -11.12
CA THR A 269 -35.53 7.12 -10.66
C THR A 269 -36.08 6.35 -11.86
N ALA A 270 -35.62 5.12 -12.07
CA ALA A 270 -36.40 4.08 -12.71
C ALA A 270 -35.89 2.72 -12.25
N GLY A 271 -36.67 2.07 -11.40
CA GLY A 271 -36.57 0.63 -11.20
C GLY A 271 -37.17 -0.13 -12.39
N LYS A 272 -36.64 -1.31 -12.63
CA LYS A 272 -37.35 -2.59 -12.62
C LYS A 272 -36.34 -3.68 -12.27
#